data_AF-A0A2H0V886-F1
#
_entry.id   AF-A0A2H0V886-F1
#
_cell.length_a   1.000
_cell.length_b   1.000
_cell.length_c   1.000
_cell.angle_alpha   90.00
_cell.angle_beta   90.00
_cell.angle_gamma   90.00
#
_symmetry.space_group_name_H-M   'P 1'
#
loop_
_entity.id
_entity.type
_entity.pdbx_description
1 polymer ?
#
loop_
_entity_poly.entity_id
_entity_poly.type
_entity_poly.pdbx_seq_one_letter_code
_entity_poly.pdbx_strand_id
1 'polypeptide(L)'
;MVVSAAGFVTGFFKSLTGLGNDKETQGIAKHWLQAPIDLLKVKSHLEKSIAIFSDNNPFVTFDNHDDFKNNFGSKIIIERGKSHFSGRAGTLELPVALQAIINISK
;
A
#
# COMPACT_ATOMS: atom_id res chain seq x y z
N MET A 1 -12.72 18.90 0.58
CA MET A 1 -12.00 18.43 -0.63
C MET A 1 -12.15 16.93 -0.67
N VAL A 2 -12.71 16.38 -1.76
CA VAL A 2 -12.91 14.93 -1.95
C VAL A 2 -11.81 14.42 -2.88
N VAL A 3 -11.28 13.23 -2.59
CA VAL A 3 -10.36 12.51 -3.48
C VAL A 3 -11.19 11.49 -4.26
N SER A 4 -11.39 11.74 -5.55
CA SER A 4 -12.21 10.88 -6.40
C SER A 4 -11.65 9.46 -6.52
N ALA A 5 -10.32 9.31 -6.51
CA ALA A 5 -9.68 8.01 -6.52
C ALA A 5 -8.27 8.04 -5.91
N ALA A 6 -7.88 6.93 -5.28
CA ALA A 6 -6.50 6.70 -4.85
C ALA A 6 -5.99 5.31 -5.26
N GLY A 7 -4.70 5.26 -5.62
CA GLY A 7 -3.95 4.03 -5.84
C GLY A 7 -2.86 3.88 -4.78
N PHE A 8 -2.85 2.77 -4.05
CA PHE A 8 -1.85 2.47 -3.04
C PHE A 8 -0.87 1.41 -3.56
N VAL A 9 0.42 1.73 -3.64
CA VAL A 9 1.47 0.76 -4.01
C VAL A 9 2.18 0.34 -2.74
N THR A 10 2.11 -0.94 -2.39
CA THR A 10 2.73 -1.51 -1.17
C THR A 10 2.34 -0.77 0.11
N GLY A 11 1.07 -0.41 0.24
CA GLY A 11 0.55 0.27 1.42
C GLY A 11 0.54 -0.63 2.66
N PHE A 12 0.60 -0.03 3.85
CA PHE A 12 0.63 -0.76 5.12
C PHE A 12 -0.22 -0.07 6.19
N PHE A 13 -0.71 -0.86 7.14
CA PHE A 13 -1.37 -0.38 8.36
C PHE A 13 -0.87 -1.09 9.62
N LYS A 14 -0.51 -2.37 9.54
CA LYS A 14 -0.31 -3.20 10.74
C LYS A 14 1.09 -3.80 10.88
N SER A 15 1.72 -4.18 9.78
CA SER A 15 2.89 -5.06 9.85
C SER A 15 3.95 -4.65 8.83
N LEU A 16 5.18 -4.47 9.30
CA LEU A 16 6.39 -4.23 8.50
C LEU A 16 7.48 -5.21 8.94
N THR A 17 8.34 -5.63 8.01
CA THR A 17 9.46 -6.54 8.26
C THR A 17 10.70 -6.09 7.49
N GLY A 18 11.84 -6.77 7.70
CA GLY A 18 13.06 -6.52 6.92
C GLY A 18 13.69 -5.12 7.08
N LEU A 19 13.26 -4.33 8.06
CA LEU A 19 13.71 -2.94 8.24
C LEU A 19 15.10 -2.80 8.90
N GLY A 20 15.69 -3.89 9.40
CA GLY A 20 16.88 -3.84 10.25
C GLY A 20 16.55 -3.65 11.73
N ASN A 21 17.55 -3.76 12.60
CA ASN A 21 17.36 -3.84 14.05
C ASN A 21 17.84 -2.59 14.82
N ASP A 22 18.25 -1.53 14.11
CA ASP A 22 18.68 -0.31 14.78
C ASP A 22 17.49 0.42 15.42
N LYS A 23 17.76 1.14 16.52
CA LYS A 23 16.72 1.77 17.33
C LYS A 23 15.99 2.90 16.59
N GLU A 24 16.68 3.59 15.69
CA GLU A 24 16.12 4.71 14.94
C GLU A 24 15.07 4.22 13.96
N THR A 25 15.43 3.25 13.11
CA THR A 25 14.51 2.65 12.14
C THR A 25 13.30 2.02 12.82
N GLN A 26 13.52 1.29 13.91
CA GLN A 26 12.42 0.69 14.69
C GLN A 26 11.53 1.76 15.34
N GLY A 27 12.11 2.86 15.80
CA GLY A 27 11.38 4.01 16.33
C GLY A 27 10.49 4.67 15.28
N ILE A 28 11.00 4.85 14.06
CA ILE A 28 10.24 5.42 12.92
C ILE A 28 9.10 4.48 12.53
N ALA A 29 9.39 3.19 12.34
CA ALA A 29 8.36 2.20 11.98
C ALA A 29 7.24 2.16 13.02
N LYS A 30 7.60 2.13 14.31
CA LYS A 30 6.64 2.18 15.41
C LYS A 30 5.79 3.45 15.38
N HIS A 31 6.40 4.62 15.12
CA HIS A 31 5.66 5.87 15.03
C HIS A 31 4.58 5.84 13.95
N TRP A 32 4.89 5.33 12.76
CA TRP A 32 3.92 5.20 11.66
C TRP A 32 2.83 4.15 11.96
N LEU A 33 3.20 2.98 12.49
CA LEU A 33 2.26 1.90 12.79
C LEU A 33 1.32 2.22 13.96
N GLN A 34 1.73 3.11 14.87
CA GLN A 34 0.93 3.50 16.04
C GLN A 34 0.24 4.85 15.87
N ALA A 35 0.50 5.57 14.79
CA ALA A 35 -0.17 6.83 14.51
C ALA A 35 -1.69 6.57 14.37
N PRO A 36 -2.55 7.25 15.12
CA PRO A 36 -3.98 7.07 14.99
C PRO A 36 -4.45 7.57 13.63
N ILE A 37 -5.17 6.72 12.89
CA ILE A 37 -5.74 7.05 11.59
C ILE A 37 -7.26 6.90 11.68
N ASP A 38 -7.98 7.97 11.38
CA ASP A 38 -9.44 7.92 11.23
C ASP A 38 -9.81 7.35 9.86
N LEU A 39 -9.85 6.02 9.76
CA LEU A 39 -10.12 5.30 8.52
C LEU A 39 -11.53 5.55 7.98
N LEU A 40 -12.50 5.85 8.85
CA LEU A 40 -13.86 6.21 8.44
C LEU A 40 -13.86 7.58 7.75
N LYS A 41 -13.13 8.54 8.30
CA LYS A 41 -12.95 9.85 7.67
C LYS A 41 -12.14 9.77 6.38
N VAL A 42 -11.13 8.91 6.29
CA VAL A 42 -10.41 8.68 5.02
C VAL A 42 -11.38 8.11 3.99
N LYS A 43 -12.13 7.07 4.34
CA LYS A 43 -13.12 6.43 3.46
C LYS A 43 -14.19 7.40 2.99
N SER A 44 -14.67 8.31 3.85
CA SER A 44 -15.68 9.30 3.46
C SER A 44 -15.20 10.33 2.44
N HIS A 45 -13.89 10.42 2.22
CA HIS A 45 -13.28 11.28 1.20
C HIS A 45 -12.63 10.50 0.05
N LEU A 46 -12.78 9.17 0.03
CA LEU A 46 -12.15 8.29 -0.95
C LEU A 46 -13.22 7.44 -1.63
N GLU A 47 -13.68 7.89 -2.80
CA GLU A 47 -14.77 7.21 -3.53
C GLU A 47 -14.31 5.89 -4.16
N LYS A 48 -13.14 5.89 -4.81
CA LYS A 48 -12.58 4.72 -5.50
C LYS A 48 -11.18 4.42 -4.98
N SER A 49 -10.90 3.13 -4.74
CA SER A 49 -9.60 2.70 -4.22
C SER A 49 -9.08 1.46 -4.93
N ILE A 50 -7.80 1.47 -5.29
CA ILE A 50 -7.04 0.29 -5.72
C ILE A 50 -5.80 0.16 -4.85
N ALA A 51 -5.44 -1.06 -4.49
CA ALA A 51 -4.18 -1.35 -3.83
C ALA A 51 -3.39 -2.44 -4.57
N ILE A 52 -2.10 -2.20 -4.79
CA ILE A 52 -1.18 -3.02 -5.57
C ILE A 52 -0.10 -3.56 -4.65
N PHE A 53 0.04 -4.88 -4.62
CA PHE A 53 0.99 -5.61 -3.78
C PHE A 53 1.85 -6.55 -4.61
N SER A 54 2.99 -6.96 -4.04
CA SER A 54 3.77 -8.08 -4.53
C SER A 54 3.72 -9.23 -3.52
N ASP A 55 3.60 -10.46 -4.01
CA ASP A 55 3.53 -11.66 -3.16
C ASP A 55 4.83 -11.97 -2.39
N ASN A 56 5.95 -11.40 -2.82
CA ASN A 56 7.28 -11.59 -2.23
C ASN A 56 7.92 -10.28 -1.71
N ASN A 57 7.12 -9.29 -1.29
CA ASN A 57 7.65 -8.04 -0.75
C ASN A 57 8.40 -8.28 0.57
N PRO A 58 9.68 -7.88 0.69
CA PRO A 58 10.47 -8.16 1.90
C PRO A 58 10.23 -7.17 3.04
N PHE A 59 9.46 -6.09 2.80
CA PHE A 59 9.25 -5.02 3.79
C PHE A 59 7.81 -4.91 4.26
N VAL A 60 6.87 -5.10 3.34
CA VAL A 60 5.44 -5.02 3.61
C VAL A 60 4.90 -6.44 3.62
N THR A 61 4.48 -6.91 4.80
CA THR A 61 3.94 -8.25 4.93
C THR A 61 2.63 -8.38 4.15
N PHE A 62 2.41 -9.57 3.57
CA PHE A 62 1.35 -9.78 2.60
C PHE A 62 -0.05 -9.50 3.19
N ASP A 63 -0.28 -9.77 4.46
CA ASP A 63 -1.55 -9.55 5.18
C ASP A 63 -2.03 -8.09 5.22
N ASN A 64 -1.18 -7.09 4.92
CA ASN A 64 -1.61 -5.69 4.84
C ASN A 64 -2.68 -5.47 3.76
N HIS A 65 -2.74 -6.28 2.70
CA HIS A 65 -3.73 -6.08 1.63
C HIS A 65 -5.18 -6.24 2.12
N ASP A 66 -5.41 -7.06 3.15
CA ASP A 66 -6.73 -7.26 3.74
C ASP A 66 -7.29 -5.96 4.33
N ASP A 67 -6.43 -5.11 4.90
CA ASP A 67 -6.87 -3.86 5.52
C ASP A 67 -7.33 -2.86 4.45
N PHE A 68 -6.67 -2.81 3.29
CA PHE A 68 -7.12 -1.97 2.17
C PHE A 68 -8.45 -2.44 1.59
N LYS A 69 -8.66 -3.76 1.53
CA LYS A 69 -9.93 -4.34 1.12
C LYS A 69 -11.03 -4.06 2.14
N ASN A 70 -10.78 -4.31 3.42
CA ASN A 70 -11.79 -4.23 4.48
C ASN A 70 -12.15 -2.79 4.84
N ASN A 71 -11.14 -1.91 4.98
CA ASN A 71 -11.36 -0.53 5.40
C ASN A 71 -11.89 0.32 4.24
N PHE A 72 -11.26 0.22 3.06
CA PHE A 72 -11.59 1.10 1.93
C PHE A 72 -12.38 0.46 0.80
N GLY A 73 -12.65 -0.86 0.84
CA GLY A 73 -13.27 -1.55 -0.29
C GLY A 73 -12.36 -1.62 -1.51
N SER A 74 -11.04 -1.52 -1.31
CA SER A 74 -10.08 -1.42 -2.42
C SER A 74 -10.13 -2.67 -3.30
N LYS A 75 -10.09 -2.47 -4.62
CA LYS A 75 -9.74 -3.56 -5.53
C LYS A 75 -8.27 -3.90 -5.34
N ILE A 76 -7.99 -5.16 -5.00
CA ILE A 76 -6.63 -5.64 -4.74
C ILE A 76 -6.03 -6.21 -6.03
N ILE A 77 -4.81 -5.81 -6.36
CA ILE A 77 -3.99 -6.36 -7.44
C ILE A 77 -2.72 -6.93 -6.81
N ILE A 78 -2.40 -8.18 -7.13
CA ILE A 78 -1.21 -8.86 -6.63
C ILE A 78 -0.33 -9.22 -7.84
N GLU A 79 0.84 -8.61 -7.91
CA GLU A 79 1.89 -8.96 -8.84
C GLU A 79 2.78 -10.05 -8.24
N ARG A 80 3.26 -10.96 -9.08
CA ARG A 80 4.15 -12.05 -8.66
C ARG A 80 5.61 -11.65 -8.79
N GLY A 81 6.39 -11.86 -7.74
CA GLY A 81 7.85 -11.77 -7.82
C GLY A 81 8.41 -10.36 -7.98
N LYS A 82 7.64 -9.30 -7.73
CA LYS A 82 8.04 -7.89 -7.97
C LYS A 82 8.73 -7.21 -6.77
N SER A 83 8.93 -7.92 -5.66
CA SER A 83 9.55 -7.40 -4.44
C SER A 83 8.87 -6.10 -3.97
N HIS A 84 9.63 -5.03 -3.70
CA HIS A 84 9.11 -3.74 -3.27
C HIS A 84 8.94 -2.72 -4.42
N PHE A 85 8.74 -3.20 -5.66
CA PHE A 85 8.57 -2.34 -6.86
C PHE A 85 9.62 -1.24 -6.99
N SER A 86 10.85 -1.53 -6.57
CA SER A 86 11.95 -0.55 -6.55
C SER A 86 12.90 -0.78 -7.72
N GLY A 87 13.64 0.27 -8.09
CA GLY A 87 14.69 0.17 -9.11
C GLY A 87 15.78 -0.86 -8.74
N ARG A 88 16.05 -1.05 -7.44
CA ARG A 88 16.96 -2.10 -6.95
C ARG A 88 16.46 -3.51 -7.26
N ALA A 89 15.14 -3.70 -7.36
CA ALA A 89 14.51 -4.94 -7.78
C ALA A 89 14.27 -4.99 -9.31
N GLY A 90 14.86 -4.07 -10.09
CA GLY A 90 14.68 -3.99 -11.54
C GLY A 90 13.33 -3.41 -11.97
N THR A 91 12.53 -2.87 -11.05
CA THR A 91 11.27 -2.21 -11.39
C THR A 91 11.53 -0.73 -11.67
N LEU A 92 11.61 -0.39 -12.95
CA LEU A 92 11.71 1.01 -13.42
C LEU A 92 10.38 1.54 -13.97
N GLU A 93 9.49 0.62 -14.33
CA GLU A 93 8.16 0.91 -14.84
C GLU A 93 7.15 0.07 -14.07
N LEU A 94 5.96 0.64 -13.87
CA LEU A 94 4.85 -0.05 -13.21
C LEU A 94 3.56 0.09 -14.03
N PRO A 95 3.45 -0.57 -15.20
CA PRO A 95 2.29 -0.43 -16.08
C PRO A 95 0.96 -0.78 -15.40
N VAL A 96 0.98 -1.71 -14.45
CA VAL A 96 -0.20 -2.10 -13.67
C VAL A 96 -0.77 -0.94 -12.85
N ALA A 97 0.07 -0.02 -12.34
CA ALA A 97 -0.38 1.17 -11.65
C ALA A 97 -1.05 2.16 -12.62
N LEU A 98 -0.45 2.39 -13.79
CA LEU A 98 -1.06 3.22 -14.83
C LEU A 98 -2.43 2.67 -15.24
N GLN A 99 -2.52 1.37 -15.52
CA GLN A 99 -3.77 0.74 -15.93
C GLN A 99 -4.82 0.78 -14.82
N ALA A 100 -4.41 0.61 -13.56
CA ALA A 100 -5.28 0.75 -12.40
C ALA A 100 -5.91 2.15 -12.35
N ILE A 101 -5.11 3.21 -12.48
CA ILE A 101 -5.60 4.58 -12.47
C ILE A 101 -6.54 4.85 -13.65
N ILE A 102 -6.20 4.41 -14.87
CA ILE A 102 -7.07 4.53 -16.05
C ILE A 102 -8.42 3.85 -15.84
N ASN A 103 -8.45 2.72 -15.12
CA ASN A 103 -9.68 1.97 -14.90
C ASN A 103 -10.61 2.62 -13.88
N ILE A 104 -10.07 3.37 -12.91
CA ILE A 104 -10.88 4.03 -11.86
C ILE A 104 -11.19 5.50 -12.18
N SER A 105 -10.47 6.10 -13.14
CA SER A 105 -10.74 7.45 -13.62
C SER A 105 -11.93 7.54 -14.60
N LYS A 106 -12.37 6.39 -15.12
CA LYS A 106 -13.63 6.25 -15.85
C LYS A 106 -14.81 6.24 -14.89
#